data_AF-U4VI64-F1
#
_entry.id   AF-U4VI64-F1
#
_cell.length_a   1.000
_cell.length_b   1.000
_cell.length_c   1.000
_cell.angle_alpha   90.00
_cell.angle_beta   90.00
_cell.angle_gamma   90.00
#
_symmetry.space_group_name_H-M   'P 1'
#
loop_
_entity.id
_entity.type
_entity.pdbx_description
1 polymer ?
#
loop_
_entity_poly.entity_id
_entity_poly.type
_entity_poly.pdbx_seq_one_letter_code
_entity_poly.pdbx_strand_id
1 'polypeptide(L)'
;MLINGEVASEFTLNALCAARYGVPSTFLSGDSGMCSEAHEFVSGIRTVATSEGHGPPATSSLSPQAAVKAIRDGVERSLSRDLSKCLPKLANTFELIVEYTNPIEAYRGSWYPGGIEHPAPRTLLFRANDFFDIQRAIRFVV
;
A
#
# COMPACT_ATOMS: atom_id res chain seq x y z
N MET A 1 8.49 4.07 -2.29
CA MET A 1 8.68 4.14 -0.83
C MET A 1 8.94 2.73 -0.31
N LEU A 2 9.68 2.60 0.79
CA LEU A 2 9.88 1.32 1.47
C LEU A 2 9.31 1.37 2.89
N ILE A 3 8.73 0.26 3.34
CA ILE A 3 8.40 0.00 4.75
C ILE A 3 9.15 -1.25 5.18
N ASN A 4 10.03 -1.13 6.18
CA ASN A 4 10.85 -2.24 6.69
C ASN A 4 11.64 -2.97 5.58
N GLY A 5 12.19 -2.21 4.62
CA GLY A 5 12.99 -2.74 3.51
C GLY A 5 12.18 -3.22 2.30
N GLU A 6 10.87 -3.38 2.43
CA GLU A 6 10.00 -3.86 1.35
C GLU A 6 9.31 -2.70 0.62
N VAL A 7 9.07 -2.85 -0.68
CA VAL A 7 8.34 -1.86 -1.48
C VAL A 7 6.91 -1.74 -0.95
N ALA A 8 6.52 -0.52 -0.61
CA ALA A 8 5.19 -0.23 -0.09
C ALA A 8 4.35 0.50 -1.15
N SER A 9 3.24 -0.13 -1.54
CA SER A 9 2.19 0.50 -2.33
C SER A 9 1.17 1.20 -1.43
N GLU A 10 0.26 1.97 -2.02
CA GLU A 10 -0.88 2.55 -1.29
C GLU A 10 -1.72 1.47 -0.59
N PHE A 11 -1.85 0.29 -1.22
CA PHE A 11 -2.53 -0.86 -0.61
C PHE A 11 -1.78 -1.32 0.65
N THR A 12 -0.45 -1.49 0.60
CA THR A 12 0.36 -1.88 1.76
C THR A 12 0.14 -0.92 2.93
N LEU A 13 0.17 0.39 2.68
CA LEU A 13 -0.03 1.41 3.71
C LEU A 13 -1.43 1.33 4.33
N ASN A 14 -2.46 1.22 3.51
CA ASN A 14 -3.85 1.14 3.98
C ASN A 14 -4.14 -0.18 4.71
N ALA A 15 -3.56 -1.29 4.27
CA ALA A 15 -3.72 -2.58 4.91
C ALA A 15 -3.02 -2.64 6.28
N LEU A 16 -1.82 -2.05 6.43
CA LEU A 16 -1.15 -1.92 7.73
C LEU A 16 -1.92 -0.98 8.68
N CYS A 17 -2.51 0.10 8.15
CA CYS A 17 -3.42 0.95 8.91
C CYS A 17 -4.63 0.17 9.44
N ALA A 18 -5.32 -0.56 8.58
CA ALA A 18 -6.47 -1.38 8.97
C ALA A 18 -6.07 -2.46 9.99
N ALA A 19 -4.92 -3.10 9.79
CA ALA A 19 -4.39 -4.13 10.68
C ALA A 19 -4.12 -3.60 12.09
N ARG A 20 -3.71 -2.33 12.24
CA ARG A 20 -3.57 -1.65 13.54
C ARG A 20 -4.85 -1.66 14.37
N TYR A 21 -6.00 -1.66 13.71
CA TYR A 21 -7.31 -1.75 14.34
C TYR A 21 -7.89 -3.17 14.35
N GLY A 22 -7.11 -4.18 13.97
CA GLY A 22 -7.56 -5.56 13.86
C GLY A 22 -8.54 -5.79 12.70
N VAL A 23 -8.59 -4.88 11.72
CA VAL A 23 -9.50 -4.95 10.58
C VAL A 23 -8.78 -5.58 9.39
N PRO A 24 -9.23 -6.74 8.87
CA PRO A 24 -8.60 -7.37 7.71
C PRO A 24 -8.98 -6.68 6.40
N SER A 25 -8.02 -6.56 5.47
CA SER A 25 -8.27 -6.13 4.09
C SER A 25 -8.60 -7.35 3.24
N THR A 26 -9.89 -7.61 3.03
CA THR A 26 -10.36 -8.89 2.46
C THR A 26 -10.46 -8.87 0.94
N PHE A 27 -10.65 -7.70 0.34
CA PHE A 27 -10.88 -7.55 -1.09
C PHE A 27 -10.16 -6.33 -1.66
N LEU A 28 -9.65 -6.44 -2.89
CA LEU A 28 -9.11 -5.33 -3.68
C LEU A 28 -9.52 -5.48 -5.15
N SER A 29 -9.84 -4.37 -5.81
CA SER A 29 -10.05 -4.33 -7.26
C SER A 29 -9.26 -3.18 -7.88
N GLY A 30 -8.68 -3.40 -9.06
CA GLY A 30 -7.84 -2.42 -9.73
C GLY A 30 -7.21 -3.01 -10.99
N ASP A 31 -5.98 -2.61 -11.31
CA ASP A 31 -5.21 -3.24 -12.37
C ASP A 31 -4.60 -4.58 -11.93
N SER A 32 -4.16 -5.38 -12.90
CA SER A 32 -3.54 -6.68 -12.68
C SER A 32 -2.25 -6.63 -11.84
N GLY A 33 -1.45 -5.57 -11.97
CA GLY A 33 -0.22 -5.37 -11.19
C GLY A 33 -0.54 -5.17 -9.71
N MET A 34 -1.40 -4.20 -9.41
CA MET A 34 -1.85 -3.95 -8.04
C MET A 34 -2.51 -5.18 -7.41
N CYS A 35 -3.31 -5.93 -8.18
CA CYS A 35 -3.95 -7.17 -7.70
C CYS A 35 -2.93 -8.27 -7.37
N SER A 36 -1.80 -8.32 -8.09
CA SER A 36 -0.72 -9.28 -7.86
C SER A 36 0.07 -8.92 -6.62
N GLU A 37 0.53 -7.66 -6.51
CA GLU A 37 1.24 -7.14 -5.33
C GLU A 37 0.41 -7.32 -4.04
N ALA A 38 -0.89 -7.06 -4.11
CA ALA A 38 -1.77 -7.24 -2.96
C ALA A 38 -1.84 -8.70 -2.49
N HIS A 39 -1.79 -9.66 -3.41
CA HIS A 39 -1.79 -11.08 -3.08
C HIS A 39 -0.46 -11.55 -2.49
N GLU A 40 0.66 -10.98 -2.95
CA GLU A 40 1.98 -11.21 -2.36
C GLU A 40 2.04 -10.69 -0.92
N PHE A 41 1.49 -9.49 -0.67
CA PHE A 41 1.47 -8.89 0.66
C PHE A 41 0.47 -9.55 1.62
N VAL A 42 -0.74 -9.85 1.15
CA VAL A 42 -1.80 -10.52 1.92
C VAL A 42 -2.26 -11.76 1.16
N SER A 43 -1.61 -12.90 1.40
CA SER A 43 -1.94 -14.17 0.72
C SER A 43 -3.41 -14.59 0.85
N GLY A 44 -4.06 -14.17 1.94
CA GLY A 44 -5.48 -14.37 2.13
C GLY A 44 -6.37 -13.54 1.21
N ILE A 45 -5.96 -12.38 0.70
CA ILE A 45 -6.85 -11.43 0.01
C ILE A 45 -7.43 -12.00 -1.28
N ARG A 46 -8.67 -11.60 -1.61
CA ARG A 46 -9.26 -11.84 -2.92
C ARG A 46 -9.14 -10.58 -3.76
N THR A 47 -8.70 -10.72 -5.01
CA THR A 47 -8.58 -9.58 -5.93
C THR A 47 -9.39 -9.76 -7.20
N VAL A 48 -9.76 -8.64 -7.84
CA VAL A 48 -10.38 -8.60 -9.16
C VAL A 48 -9.66 -7.54 -10.00
N ALA A 49 -8.90 -7.99 -10.99
CA ALA A 49 -8.32 -7.11 -12.00
C ALA A 49 -9.42 -6.67 -12.98
N THR A 50 -9.69 -5.37 -13.05
CA THR A 50 -10.59 -4.76 -14.03
C THR A 50 -9.87 -4.24 -15.27
N SER A 51 -8.54 -4.12 -15.17
CA SER A 51 -7.67 -3.65 -16.25
C SER A 51 -6.28 -4.27 -16.17
N GLU A 52 -5.55 -4.22 -17.28
CA GLU A 52 -4.16 -4.66 -17.40
C GLU A 52 -3.37 -3.63 -18.22
N GLY A 53 -2.22 -3.21 -17.70
CA GLY A 53 -1.33 -2.28 -18.38
C GLY A 53 -0.37 -3.01 -19.33
N HIS A 54 -0.17 -2.44 -20.52
CA HIS A 54 0.76 -2.96 -21.55
C HIS A 54 1.85 -1.93 -21.89
N GLY A 55 2.26 -1.13 -20.90
CA GLY A 55 3.21 -0.02 -21.04
C GLY A 55 2.50 1.32 -21.27
N PRO A 56 3.11 2.47 -20.91
CA PRO A 56 2.43 3.76 -21.02
C PRO A 56 2.16 4.16 -22.49
N PRO A 57 0.92 4.54 -22.88
CA PRO A 57 -0.34 4.58 -22.13
C PRO A 57 -1.32 3.41 -22.45
N ALA A 58 -0.84 2.30 -22.99
CA ALA A 58 -1.68 1.17 -23.41
C ALA A 58 -2.27 0.41 -22.22
N THR A 59 -3.59 0.24 -22.20
CA THR A 59 -4.32 -0.53 -21.18
C THR A 59 -5.43 -1.34 -21.86
N SER A 60 -5.64 -2.56 -21.39
CA SER A 60 -6.81 -3.39 -21.71
C SER A 60 -7.74 -3.42 -20.51
N SER A 61 -9.03 -3.18 -20.70
CA SER A 61 -10.00 -3.09 -19.59
C SER A 61 -11.27 -3.89 -19.88
N LEU A 62 -11.88 -4.40 -18.82
CA LEU A 62 -13.23 -4.94 -18.88
C LEU A 62 -14.23 -3.85 -19.28
N SER A 63 -15.33 -4.24 -19.93
CA SER A 63 -16.46 -3.32 -20.08
C SER A 63 -17.00 -2.94 -18.70
N PRO A 64 -17.62 -1.74 -18.54
CA PRO A 64 -18.15 -1.31 -17.25
C PRO A 64 -19.13 -2.33 -16.63
N GLN A 65 -19.99 -2.95 -17.43
CA GLN A 65 -20.93 -3.98 -16.92
C GLN A 65 -20.19 -5.24 -16.46
N ALA A 66 -19.16 -5.68 -17.18
CA ALA A 66 -18.35 -6.83 -16.79
C ALA A 66 -17.57 -6.56 -15.50
N ALA A 67 -16.98 -5.37 -15.36
CA ALA A 67 -16.26 -4.96 -14.15
C ALA A 67 -17.17 -4.93 -12.92
N VAL A 68 -18.36 -4.30 -13.03
CA VAL A 68 -19.33 -4.26 -11.93
C VAL A 68 -19.75 -5.66 -11.50
N LYS A 69 -20.02 -6.56 -12.46
CA LYS A 69 -20.36 -7.95 -12.17
C LYS A 69 -19.21 -8.68 -11.47
N ALA A 70 -18.00 -8.57 -12.01
CA ALA A 70 -16.81 -9.23 -11.46
C ALA A 70 -16.49 -8.74 -10.03
N ILE A 71 -16.59 -7.44 -9.78
CA ILE A 71 -16.40 -6.87 -8.44
C ILE A 71 -17.47 -7.38 -7.47
N ARG A 72 -18.74 -7.37 -7.87
CA ARG A 72 -19.85 -7.88 -7.03
C ARG A 72 -19.60 -9.34 -6.63
N ASP A 73 -19.38 -10.20 -7.62
CA ASP A 73 -19.13 -11.63 -7.39
C ASP A 73 -17.85 -11.85 -6.56
N GLY A 74 -16.83 -11.02 -6.78
CA GLY A 74 -15.56 -11.04 -6.06
C GLY A 74 -15.71 -10.66 -4.59
N VAL A 75 -16.47 -9.61 -4.28
CA VAL A 75 -16.76 -9.17 -2.91
C VAL A 75 -17.56 -10.24 -2.17
N GLU A 76 -18.62 -10.79 -2.78
CA GLU A 76 -19.43 -11.86 -2.18
C GLU A 76 -18.57 -13.08 -1.79
N ARG A 77 -17.72 -13.54 -2.72
CA ARG A 77 -16.78 -14.65 -2.47
C ARG A 77 -15.69 -14.31 -1.46
N SER A 78 -15.35 -13.03 -1.31
CA SER A 78 -14.34 -12.62 -0.34
C SER A 78 -14.89 -12.69 1.08
N LEU A 79 -16.14 -12.26 1.26
CA LEU A 79 -16.80 -12.18 2.56
C LEU A 79 -17.39 -13.50 3.05
N SER A 80 -17.57 -14.50 2.17
CA SER A 80 -18.16 -15.80 2.50
C SER A 80 -17.19 -16.85 3.07
N ARG A 81 -15.97 -16.44 3.42
CA ARG A 81 -14.90 -17.33 3.93
C ARG A 81 -14.29 -16.79 5.21
N ASP A 82 -13.36 -17.55 5.79
CA ASP A 82 -12.55 -17.12 6.92
C ASP A 82 -11.66 -15.93 6.57
N LEU A 83 -11.91 -14.79 7.22
CA LEU A 83 -11.22 -13.52 7.01
C LEU A 83 -9.96 -13.35 7.87
N SER A 84 -9.72 -14.26 8.84
CA SER A 84 -8.55 -14.18 9.72
C SER A 84 -7.22 -14.22 8.94
N LYS A 85 -7.22 -14.90 7.79
CA LYS A 85 -6.08 -14.99 6.87
C LYS A 85 -5.80 -13.70 6.09
N CYS A 86 -6.71 -12.72 6.16
CA CYS A 86 -6.59 -11.43 5.47
C CYS A 86 -6.09 -10.31 6.39
N LEU A 87 -5.66 -10.64 7.62
CA LEU A 87 -5.11 -9.67 8.57
C LEU A 87 -3.57 -9.71 8.52
N PRO A 88 -2.90 -8.68 7.97
CA PRO A 88 -1.45 -8.58 8.02
C PRO A 88 -0.94 -8.57 9.47
N LYS A 89 0.22 -9.19 9.69
CA LYS A 89 0.92 -9.05 10.97
C LYS A 89 1.65 -7.71 11.02
N LEU A 90 1.47 -6.99 12.12
CA LEU A 90 2.21 -5.76 12.35
C LEU A 90 3.59 -6.05 12.95
N ALA A 91 4.58 -5.30 12.50
CA ALA A 91 5.87 -5.24 13.17
C ALA A 91 5.75 -4.42 14.47
N ASN A 92 6.70 -4.62 15.39
CA ASN A 92 6.80 -3.81 16.61
C ASN A 92 7.40 -2.42 16.34
N THR A 93 8.16 -2.30 15.25
CA THR A 93 8.85 -1.09 14.82
C THR A 93 8.75 -0.97 13.32
N PHE A 94 8.64 0.26 12.83
CA PHE A 94 8.54 0.59 11.42
C PHE A 94 9.65 1.54 11.02
N GLU A 95 10.23 1.27 9.86
CA GLU A 95 11.15 2.15 9.15
C GLU A 95 10.52 2.52 7.81
N LEU A 96 10.30 3.82 7.61
CA LEU A 96 9.87 4.42 6.36
C LEU A 96 11.08 4.98 5.63
N ILE A 97 11.27 4.57 4.38
CA ILE A 97 12.24 5.17 3.47
C ILE A 97 11.49 5.81 2.31
N VAL A 98 11.69 7.11 2.12
CA VAL A 98 11.14 7.87 0.99
C VAL A 98 12.30 8.31 0.11
N GLU A 99 12.29 7.85 -1.13
CA GLU A 99 13.18 8.36 -2.17
C GLU A 99 12.42 9.30 -3.09
N TYR A 100 12.95 10.52 -3.22
CA TYR A 100 12.37 11.59 -4.03
C TYR A 100 12.96 11.58 -5.43
N THR A 101 12.22 12.14 -6.38
CA THR A 101 12.74 12.35 -7.75
C THR A 101 13.80 13.45 -7.79
N ASN A 102 13.73 14.43 -6.88
CA ASN A 102 14.64 15.57 -6.82
C ASN A 102 15.09 15.86 -5.36
N PRO A 103 16.30 16.41 -5.17
CA PRO A 103 16.86 16.66 -3.83
C PRO A 103 16.20 17.85 -3.10
N ILE A 104 15.52 18.75 -3.82
CA ILE A 104 14.86 19.92 -3.22
C ILE A 104 13.67 19.47 -2.36
N GLU A 105 12.85 18.56 -2.87
CA GLU A 105 11.71 18.01 -2.13
C GLU A 105 12.17 17.16 -0.93
N ALA A 106 13.26 16.39 -1.08
CA ALA A 106 13.86 15.68 0.04
C ALA A 106 14.35 16.65 1.14
N TYR A 107 15.04 17.73 0.75
CA TYR A 107 15.47 18.76 1.69
C TYR A 107 14.30 19.42 2.42
N ARG A 108 13.20 19.73 1.73
CA ARG A 108 11.98 20.27 2.36
C ARG A 108 11.34 19.27 3.32
N GLY A 109 11.23 18.00 2.93
CA GLY A 109 10.69 16.94 3.78
C GLY A 109 11.54 16.68 5.04
N SER A 110 12.85 16.95 4.98
CA SER A 110 13.77 16.78 6.12
C SER A 110 13.44 17.67 7.33
N TRP A 111 12.60 18.69 7.15
CA TRP A 111 12.16 19.56 8.24
C TRP A 111 11.02 18.98 9.07
N TYR A 112 10.49 17.81 8.68
CA TYR A 112 9.50 17.10 9.47
C TYR A 112 10.06 16.77 10.87
N PRO A 113 9.37 17.14 11.96
CA PRO A 113 9.86 16.92 13.31
C PRO A 113 9.83 15.42 13.68
N GLY A 114 10.55 15.05 14.75
CA GLY A 114 10.51 13.68 15.28
C GLY A 114 11.67 12.79 14.85
N GLY A 115 12.77 13.36 14.38
CA GLY A 115 14.01 12.62 14.11
C GLY A 115 14.05 11.98 12.72
N ILE A 116 13.52 12.66 11.71
CA ILE A 116 13.75 12.26 10.32
C ILE A 116 15.23 12.41 9.96
N GLU A 117 15.80 11.38 9.35
CA GLU A 117 17.17 11.37 8.89
C GLU A 117 17.20 11.70 7.39
N HIS A 118 18.24 12.42 6.95
CA HIS A 118 18.49 12.75 5.54
C HIS A 118 19.79 12.07 5.07
N PRO A 119 19.83 10.72 4.94
CA PRO A 119 21.06 9.95 4.71
C PRO A 119 21.67 10.13 3.32
N ALA A 120 20.89 10.57 2.32
CA ALA A 120 21.37 10.78 0.96
C ALA A 120 20.60 11.92 0.28
N PRO A 121 21.13 12.54 -0.80
CA PRO A 121 20.54 13.77 -1.38
C PRO A 121 19.04 13.71 -1.69
N ARG A 122 18.51 12.53 -2.01
CA ARG A 122 17.09 12.33 -2.33
C ARG A 122 16.37 11.35 -1.41
N THR A 123 16.93 11.02 -0.26
CA THR A 123 16.40 9.94 0.58
C THR A 123 16.16 10.44 1.98
N LEU A 124 14.94 10.26 2.48
CA LEU A 124 14.59 10.48 3.87
C LEU A 124 14.26 9.15 4.53
N LEU A 125 14.63 9.04 5.81
CA LEU A 125 14.36 7.88 6.65
C LEU A 125 13.67 8.31 7.93
N PHE A 126 12.58 7.65 8.28
CA PHE A 126 11.84 7.91 9.52
C PHE A 126 11.51 6.60 10.24
N ARG A 127 11.65 6.56 11.56
CA ARG A 127 11.34 5.37 12.37
C ARG A 127 10.28 5.68 13.41
N ALA A 128 9.36 4.74 13.61
CA ALA A 128 8.34 4.83 14.65
C ALA A 128 7.90 3.45 15.15
N ASN A 129 7.32 3.40 16.34
CA ASN A 129 6.76 2.15 16.91
C ASN A 129 5.26 2.02 16.66
N ASP A 130 4.59 3.12 16.31
CA ASP A 130 3.18 3.12 15.89
C ASP A 130 3.11 3.39 14.39
N PHE A 131 2.39 2.54 13.66
CA PHE A 131 2.15 2.74 12.23
C PHE A 131 1.41 4.05 11.93
N PHE A 132 0.61 4.56 12.88
CA PHE A 132 -0.05 5.87 12.73
C PHE A 132 0.97 7.02 12.59
N ASP A 133 2.12 6.94 13.28
CA ASP A 133 3.17 7.95 13.14
C ASP A 133 3.82 7.89 11.76
N ILE A 134 3.97 6.69 11.19
CA ILE A 134 4.41 6.51 9.79
C ILE A 134 3.41 7.16 8.83
N GLN A 135 2.11 6.91 8.99
CA GLN A 135 1.08 7.53 8.14
C GLN A 135 1.08 9.05 8.24
N ARG A 136 1.23 9.56 9.46
CA ARG A 136 1.35 11.00 9.70
C ARG A 136 2.58 11.54 9.00
N ALA A 137 3.74 10.90 9.11
CA ALA A 137 4.95 11.32 8.40
C ALA A 137 4.72 11.36 6.89
N ILE A 138 4.19 10.27 6.30
CA ILE A 138 3.86 10.18 4.86
C ILE A 138 3.01 11.37 4.42
N ARG A 139 1.97 11.75 5.18
CA ARG A 139 1.08 12.87 4.84
C ARG A 139 1.80 14.22 4.71
N PHE A 140 2.92 14.42 5.39
CA PHE A 140 3.66 15.69 5.38
C PHE A 140 4.93 15.67 4.53
N VAL A 141 5.48 14.48 4.27
CA VAL A 141 6.75 14.34 3.55
C VAL A 141 6.58 13.84 2.12
N VAL A 142 5.45 13.22 1.77
CA VAL A 142 5.14 12.69 0.42
C VAL A 142 4.03 13.52 -0.21
#